data_AF-A0A916VL73-F1
#
_entry.id   AF-A0A916VL73-F1
#
_cell.length_a   1.000
_cell.length_b   1.000
_cell.length_c   1.000
_cell.angle_alpha   90.00
_cell.angle_beta   90.00
_cell.angle_gamma   90.00
#
_symmetry.space_group_name_H-M   'P 1'
#
loop_
_entity.id
_entity.type
_entity.pdbx_description
1 polymer ?
#
loop_
_entity_poly.entity_id
_entity_poly.type
_entity_poly.pdbx_seq_one_letter_code
_entity_poly.pdbx_strand_id
1 'polypeptide(L)'
;MEKLAPQIVIYNRSNRVFYRQFIREKNQEITSEHPRCYGDKFDLKDQNIWHEPTLCSQSMFTTKKGRQMTVTISGWNQMLMRGTKNHKMNRYPFTLVRITVTDEIGNQIWKPMWLIVIGSRREELSLIDCYESYRQRYDMEHLFRFGKQRLLMTAYSTPDVKHEENWFKLTLIAYVNLWVARNNRVFFPIIGNSI
;
A
#
# COMPACT_ATOMS: atom_id res chain seq x y z
N MET A 1 3.27 -6.19 -27.53
CA MET A 1 2.65 -5.71 -26.28
C MET A 1 3.28 -6.46 -25.12
N GLU A 2 4.35 -5.90 -24.56
CA GLU A 2 5.03 -6.45 -23.39
C GLU A 2 4.07 -6.37 -22.19
N LYS A 3 3.73 -7.52 -21.58
CA LYS A 3 2.84 -7.56 -20.42
C LYS A 3 3.48 -6.71 -19.32
N LEU A 4 2.88 -5.56 -19.01
CA LEU A 4 3.23 -4.74 -17.85
C LEU A 4 3.24 -5.67 -16.63
N ALA A 5 4.43 -5.94 -16.09
CA ALA A 5 4.55 -6.76 -14.90
C ALA A 5 3.75 -6.09 -13.77
N PRO A 6 2.89 -6.83 -13.05
CA PRO A 6 2.07 -6.23 -12.01
C PRO A 6 2.98 -5.68 -10.90
N GLN A 7 2.78 -4.40 -10.58
CA GLN A 7 3.43 -3.76 -9.46
C GLN A 7 2.48 -3.85 -8.27
N ILE A 8 2.96 -4.44 -7.18
CA ILE A 8 2.12 -4.71 -6.01
C ILE A 8 2.65 -3.89 -4.85
N VAL A 9 1.81 -3.00 -4.34
CA VAL A 9 2.05 -2.24 -3.11
C VAL A 9 1.32 -2.91 -1.97
N ILE A 10 2.06 -3.36 -0.95
CA ILE A 10 1.51 -4.15 0.15
C ILE A 10 1.85 -3.47 1.47
N TYR A 11 0.89 -3.48 2.40
CA TYR A 11 1.13 -3.10 3.78
C TYR A 11 2.14 -4.03 4.45
N ASN A 12 3.07 -3.44 5.18
CA ASN A 12 4.02 -4.18 5.99
C ASN A 12 3.91 -3.81 7.47
N ARG A 13 4.05 -4.84 8.32
CA ARG A 13 4.03 -4.66 9.77
C ARG A 13 5.32 -4.00 10.24
N SER A 14 5.20 -3.09 11.20
CA SER A 14 6.33 -2.34 11.78
C SER A 14 7.30 -3.16 12.63
N ASN A 15 7.08 -4.47 12.80
CA ASN A 15 7.97 -5.37 13.54
C ASN A 15 8.87 -6.22 12.63
N ARG A 16 8.91 -5.94 11.32
CA ARG A 16 9.77 -6.64 10.36
C ARG A 16 11.18 -6.06 10.35
N VAL A 17 12.11 -6.86 9.86
CA VAL A 17 13.51 -6.49 9.68
C VAL A 17 13.87 -6.67 8.22
N PHE A 18 14.51 -5.65 7.66
CA PHE A 18 15.08 -5.64 6.32
C PHE A 18 16.60 -5.55 6.40
N TYR A 19 17.22 -5.69 5.24
CA TYR A 19 18.65 -5.53 5.08
C TYR A 19 18.93 -4.80 3.79
N ARG A 20 19.98 -3.99 3.75
CA ARG A 20 20.52 -3.55 2.46
C ARG A 20 21.08 -4.76 1.72
N GLN A 21 21.01 -4.72 0.39
CA GLN A 21 21.76 -5.67 -0.42
C GLN A 21 23.25 -5.51 -0.10
N PHE A 22 23.92 -6.63 0.20
CA PHE A 22 25.36 -6.60 0.41
C PHE A 22 26.04 -6.28 -0.93
N ILE A 23 26.76 -5.17 -0.96
CA ILE A 23 27.62 -4.79 -2.08
C ILE A 23 29.04 -5.11 -1.65
N ARG A 24 29.69 -5.97 -2.41
CA ARG A 24 31.09 -6.31 -2.17
C ARG A 24 31.98 -5.26 -2.82
N GLU A 25 32.97 -4.78 -2.08
CA GLU A 25 33.99 -3.89 -2.65
C GLU A 25 34.92 -4.68 -3.57
N LYS A 26 35.36 -4.07 -4.68
CA LYS A 26 36.15 -4.73 -5.73
C LYS A 26 37.44 -5.39 -5.21
N ASN A 27 37.98 -4.94 -4.08
CA ASN A 27 39.27 -5.37 -3.54
C ASN A 27 39.17 -6.34 -2.34
N GLN A 28 37.96 -6.76 -1.94
CA GLN A 28 37.80 -7.70 -0.83
C GLN A 28 37.99 -9.15 -1.31
N GLU A 29 38.74 -9.97 -0.57
CA GLU A 29 38.96 -11.39 -0.89
C GLU A 29 37.69 -12.25 -0.77
N ILE A 30 37.61 -13.36 -1.53
CA ILE A 30 36.50 -14.32 -1.42
C ILE A 30 36.78 -15.20 -0.20
N THR A 31 36.21 -14.88 0.95
CA THR A 31 36.39 -15.71 2.15
C THR A 31 35.47 -16.94 2.18
N SER A 32 34.46 -17.03 1.30
CA SER A 32 33.49 -18.14 1.28
C SER A 32 32.94 -18.39 -0.11
N GLU A 33 32.73 -19.68 -0.47
CA GLU A 33 32.05 -20.10 -1.70
C GLU A 33 30.59 -19.61 -1.78
N HIS A 34 29.95 -19.30 -0.65
CA HIS A 34 28.60 -18.77 -0.63
C HIS A 34 28.59 -17.24 -0.55
N PRO A 35 28.03 -16.53 -1.56
CA PRO A 35 28.03 -15.08 -1.58
C PRO A 35 27.17 -14.54 -0.43
N ARG A 36 27.74 -13.62 0.35
CA ARG A 36 26.99 -12.86 1.34
C ARG A 36 25.95 -11.99 0.61
N CYS A 37 24.66 -12.26 0.83
CA CYS A 37 23.59 -11.48 0.19
C CYS A 37 23.10 -10.30 1.04
N TYR A 38 23.21 -10.39 2.37
CA TYR A 38 22.61 -9.45 3.32
C TYR A 38 23.68 -8.55 3.95
N GLY A 39 23.51 -7.24 3.77
CA GLY A 39 24.36 -6.20 4.34
C GLY A 39 23.80 -5.69 5.66
N ASP A 40 23.78 -4.37 5.82
CA ASP A 40 23.38 -3.70 7.06
C ASP A 40 21.92 -3.99 7.42
N LYS A 41 21.69 -4.23 8.72
CA LYS A 41 20.36 -4.50 9.27
C LYS A 41 19.54 -3.22 9.24
N PHE A 42 18.26 -3.32 8.94
CA PHE A 42 17.28 -2.23 8.99
C PHE A 42 16.05 -2.71 9.76
N ASP A 43 16.00 -2.43 11.06
CA ASP A 43 14.91 -2.85 11.94
C ASP A 43 13.81 -1.78 11.97
N LEU A 44 12.59 -2.11 11.56
CA LEU A 44 11.50 -1.13 11.49
C LEU A 44 11.07 -0.57 12.85
N LYS A 45 11.50 -1.19 13.96
CA LYS A 45 11.26 -0.66 15.31
C LYS A 45 12.34 0.30 15.78
N ASP A 46 13.58 0.11 15.33
CA ASP A 46 14.74 0.83 15.85
C ASP A 46 15.17 1.91 14.87
N GLN A 47 14.81 3.15 15.19
CA GLN A 47 15.08 4.30 14.33
C GLN A 47 16.56 4.64 14.22
N ASN A 48 17.37 4.26 15.22
CA ASN A 48 18.80 4.59 15.24
C ASN A 48 19.60 3.79 14.21
N ILE A 49 19.05 2.66 13.77
CA ILE A 49 19.68 1.77 12.78
C ILE A 49 19.29 2.18 11.35
N TRP A 50 18.35 3.12 11.18
CA TRP A 50 17.90 3.54 9.86
C TRP A 50 18.96 4.37 9.15
N HIS A 51 19.36 3.88 7.98
CA HIS A 51 20.17 4.66 7.05
C HIS A 51 19.31 5.71 6.33
N GLU A 52 19.99 6.67 5.70
CA GLU A 52 19.31 7.69 4.89
C GLU A 52 18.42 7.07 3.80
N PRO A 53 17.24 7.65 3.57
CA PRO A 53 16.35 7.21 2.51
C PRO A 53 16.97 7.53 1.15
N THR A 54 16.80 6.61 0.19
CA THR A 54 17.21 6.79 -1.21
C THR A 54 16.36 7.86 -1.90
N LEU A 55 15.08 7.94 -1.50
CA LEU A 55 14.10 8.82 -2.10
C LEU A 55 13.26 9.46 -0.99
N CYS A 56 12.93 10.73 -1.14
CA CYS A 56 12.02 11.42 -0.24
C CYS A 56 11.03 12.25 -1.06
N SER A 57 9.77 12.24 -0.67
CA SER A 57 8.72 13.07 -1.27
C SER A 57 7.79 13.57 -0.19
N GLN A 58 7.23 14.76 -0.40
CA GLN A 58 6.25 15.35 0.50
C GLN A 58 5.01 15.75 -0.29
N SER A 59 3.84 15.62 0.35
CA SER A 59 2.57 16.06 -0.19
C SER A 59 1.72 16.64 0.92
N MET A 60 0.94 17.67 0.62
CA MET A 60 0.05 18.32 1.59
C MET A 60 -1.40 18.01 1.22
N PHE A 61 -2.24 17.78 2.23
CA PHE A 61 -3.67 17.62 2.03
C PHE A 61 -4.46 18.24 3.17
N THR A 62 -5.66 18.72 2.85
CA THR A 62 -6.58 19.30 3.83
C THR A 62 -7.65 18.28 4.19
N THR A 63 -7.83 18.04 5.48
CA THR A 63 -8.89 17.17 5.98
C THR A 63 -10.27 17.79 5.77
N LYS A 64 -11.35 16.99 5.82
CA LYS A 64 -12.74 17.50 5.75
C LYS A 64 -13.09 18.53 6.83
N LYS A 65 -12.31 18.59 7.91
CA LYS A 65 -12.46 19.54 9.02
C LYS A 65 -11.58 20.79 8.85
N GLY A 66 -10.93 20.98 7.70
CA GLY A 66 -10.13 22.16 7.40
C GLY A 66 -8.69 22.14 7.92
N ARG A 67 -8.25 21.09 8.62
CA ARG A 67 -6.85 20.97 9.09
C ARG A 67 -5.92 20.59 7.95
N GLN A 68 -4.81 21.31 7.81
CA GLN A 68 -3.76 21.01 6.83
C GLN A 68 -2.81 19.95 7.40
N MET A 69 -2.47 18.95 6.60
CA MET A 69 -1.59 17.87 7.00
C MET A 69 -0.50 17.67 5.95
N THR A 70 0.70 17.36 6.42
CA THR A 70 1.84 17.05 5.57
C THR A 70 2.14 15.56 5.64
N VAL A 71 2.16 14.91 4.49
CA VAL A 71 2.59 13.53 4.32
C VAL A 71 4.04 13.54 3.87
N THR A 72 4.90 12.93 4.67
CA THR A 72 6.29 12.65 4.30
C THR A 72 6.43 11.18 3.94
N ILE A 73 6.89 10.93 2.73
CA ILE A 73 7.08 9.60 2.16
C ILE A 73 8.58 9.39 1.94
N SER A 74 9.16 8.44 2.66
CA SER A 74 10.58 8.08 2.56
C SER A 74 10.71 6.69 1.96
N GLY A 75 11.58 6.53 0.97
CA GLY A 75 11.79 5.29 0.23
C GLY A 75 13.22 4.77 0.36
N TRP A 76 13.38 3.46 0.51
CA TRP A 76 14.66 2.76 0.44
C TRP A 76 14.57 1.70 -0.66
N ASN A 77 15.40 1.86 -1.69
CA ASN A 77 15.47 0.90 -2.79
C ASN A 77 16.36 -0.29 -2.44
N GLN A 78 16.19 -1.40 -3.17
CA GLN A 78 17.05 -2.58 -3.07
C GLN A 78 17.15 -3.21 -1.66
N MET A 79 16.04 -3.16 -0.92
CA MET A 79 15.94 -3.75 0.40
C MET A 79 15.63 -5.25 0.29
N LEU A 80 16.27 -6.06 1.14
CA LEU A 80 16.07 -7.50 1.20
C LEU A 80 15.40 -7.90 2.51
N MET A 81 14.53 -8.90 2.45
CA MET A 81 13.97 -9.56 3.63
C MET A 81 14.50 -11.00 3.71
N ARG A 82 14.66 -11.52 4.92
CA ARG A 82 14.95 -12.95 5.10
C ARG A 82 13.68 -13.76 4.83
N GLY A 83 13.82 -14.73 3.95
CA GLY A 83 12.78 -15.71 3.68
C GLY A 83 12.87 -16.94 4.57
N THR A 84 12.05 -17.94 4.28
CA THR A 84 12.14 -19.27 4.91
C THR A 84 13.09 -20.17 4.12
N LYS A 85 13.43 -21.35 4.66
CA LYS A 85 14.30 -22.32 3.98
C LYS A 85 13.80 -22.69 2.58
N ASN A 86 12.47 -22.84 2.43
CA ASN A 86 11.82 -23.20 1.16
C ASN A 86 11.65 -22.00 0.22
N HIS A 87 11.58 -20.78 0.77
CA HIS A 87 11.33 -19.56 -0.01
C HIS A 87 12.45 -18.55 0.24
N LYS A 88 13.55 -18.69 -0.50
CA LYS A 88 14.69 -17.77 -0.42
C LYS A 88 14.32 -16.42 -1.05
N MET A 89 14.27 -15.37 -0.22
CA MET A 89 13.87 -14.02 -0.63
C MET A 89 15.06 -13.10 -0.98
N ASN A 90 16.30 -13.60 -0.87
CA ASN A 90 17.51 -12.84 -1.22
C ASN A 90 17.59 -12.42 -2.70
N ARG A 91 16.83 -13.08 -3.59
CA ARG A 91 16.77 -12.75 -5.03
C ARG A 91 15.67 -11.76 -5.41
N TYR A 92 14.83 -11.36 -4.45
CA TYR A 92 13.66 -10.52 -4.71
C TYR A 92 13.77 -9.23 -3.89
N PRO A 93 14.58 -8.26 -4.37
CA PRO A 93 14.67 -6.95 -3.74
C PRO A 93 13.34 -6.19 -3.79
N PHE A 94 13.16 -5.37 -2.76
CA PHE A 94 11.97 -4.57 -2.51
C PHE A 94 12.31 -3.09 -2.46
N THR A 95 11.33 -2.26 -2.78
CA THR A 95 11.36 -0.85 -2.36
C THR A 95 10.53 -0.74 -1.09
N LEU A 96 11.19 -0.40 0.01
CA LEU A 96 10.55 -0.16 1.30
C LEU A 96 10.13 1.31 1.36
N VAL A 97 8.87 1.58 1.68
CA VAL A 97 8.33 2.93 1.76
C VAL A 97 7.78 3.16 3.16
N ARG A 98 8.17 4.27 3.79
CA ARG A 98 7.64 4.76 5.06
C ARG A 98 6.77 5.98 4.79
N ILE A 99 5.58 5.99 5.34
CA ILE A 99 4.66 7.12 5.29
C ILE A 99 4.46 7.64 6.71
N THR A 100 4.71 8.93 6.90
CA THR A 100 4.46 9.63 8.16
C THR A 100 3.59 10.84 7.88
N VAL A 101 2.60 11.09 8.73
CA VAL A 101 1.70 12.24 8.59
C VAL A 101 1.88 13.15 9.80
N THR A 102 2.16 14.41 9.54
CA THR A 102 2.34 15.45 10.56
C THR A 102 1.29 16.54 10.41
N ASP A 103 0.90 17.12 11.55
CA ASP A 103 0.01 18.29 11.61
C ASP A 103 0.77 19.59 11.25
N GLU A 104 0.07 20.71 11.21
CA GLU A 104 0.63 22.05 10.93
C GLU A 104 1.78 22.43 11.87
N ILE A 105 1.73 21.93 13.11
CA ILE A 105 2.72 22.19 14.16
C ILE A 105 3.91 21.20 14.08
N GLY A 106 3.87 20.22 13.16
CA GLY A 106 4.89 19.19 12.99
C GLY A 106 4.69 17.95 13.88
N ASN A 107 3.61 17.91 14.67
CA ASN A 107 3.29 16.76 15.51
C ASN A 107 2.85 15.56 14.67
N GLN A 108 3.43 14.39 14.94
CA GLN A 108 3.07 13.15 14.25
C GLN A 108 1.69 12.65 14.72
N ILE A 109 0.75 12.51 13.79
CA ILE A 109 -0.65 12.20 14.11
C ILE A 109 -0.85 10.70 14.33
N TRP A 110 -0.20 9.86 13.52
CA TRP A 110 -0.33 8.40 13.57
C TRP A 110 1.03 7.72 13.54
N LYS A 111 1.07 6.47 14.00
CA LYS A 111 2.27 5.62 13.86
C LYS A 111 2.68 5.53 12.38
N PRO A 112 3.99 5.50 12.06
CA PRO A 112 4.42 5.43 10.67
C PRO A 112 3.91 4.15 10.02
N MET A 113 3.42 4.29 8.79
CA MET A 113 3.00 3.16 7.98
C MET A 113 4.16 2.71 7.09
N TRP A 114 4.30 1.40 6.93
CA TRP A 114 5.30 0.81 6.07
C TRP A 114 4.62 0.09 4.92
N LEU A 115 5.08 0.36 3.70
CA LEU A 115 4.67 -0.32 2.50
C LEU A 115 5.87 -1.01 1.86
N ILE A 116 5.61 -2.10 1.15
CA ILE A 116 6.57 -2.78 0.30
C ILE A 116 6.05 -2.72 -1.13
N VAL A 117 6.90 -2.26 -2.04
CA VAL A 117 6.65 -2.28 -3.48
C VAL A 117 7.42 -3.44 -4.09
N ILE A 118 6.70 -4.32 -4.78
CA ILE A 118 7.22 -5.51 -5.45
C ILE A 118 6.95 -5.40 -6.94
N GLY A 119 7.94 -5.71 -7.75
CA GLY A 119 7.82 -5.71 -9.21
C GLY A 119 9.19 -5.52 -9.88
N SER A 120 9.30 -5.90 -11.15
CA SER A 120 10.50 -5.65 -11.96
C SER A 120 10.70 -4.16 -12.24
N ARG A 121 9.60 -3.41 -12.41
CA ARG A 121 9.58 -1.97 -12.71
C ARG A 121 9.34 -1.08 -11.49
N ARG A 122 9.57 -1.61 -10.28
CA ARG A 122 9.28 -0.89 -9.01
C ARG A 122 10.02 0.44 -8.86
N GLU A 123 11.17 0.59 -9.53
CA GLU A 123 11.99 1.80 -9.48
C GLU A 123 11.43 2.93 -10.36
N GLU A 124 10.50 2.61 -11.26
CA GLU A 124 9.84 3.58 -12.12
C GLU A 124 8.62 4.24 -11.45
N LEU A 125 8.14 3.68 -10.34
CA LEU A 125 7.04 4.27 -9.59
C LEU A 125 7.54 5.43 -8.72
N SER A 126 6.83 6.55 -8.79
CA SER A 126 7.06 7.61 -7.81
C SER A 126 6.56 7.16 -6.42
N LEU A 127 7.16 7.71 -5.37
CA LEU A 127 6.71 7.46 -4.00
C LEU A 127 5.27 7.94 -3.76
N ILE A 128 4.86 8.99 -4.47
CA ILE A 128 3.50 9.53 -4.42
C ILE A 128 2.52 8.53 -5.05
N ASP A 129 2.84 7.94 -6.21
CA ASP A 129 2.00 6.93 -6.85
C ASP A 129 1.84 5.69 -5.96
N CYS A 130 2.92 5.27 -5.30
CA CYS A 130 2.87 4.17 -4.33
C CYS A 130 1.92 4.49 -3.17
N TYR A 131 1.98 5.72 -2.65
CA TYR A 131 1.10 6.18 -1.59
C TYR A 131 -0.36 6.25 -2.03
N GLU A 132 -0.65 6.89 -3.16
CA GLU A 132 -2.01 7.05 -3.70
C GLU A 132 -2.63 5.70 -4.10
N SER A 133 -1.85 4.80 -4.72
CA SER A 133 -2.29 3.43 -5.01
C SER A 133 -2.70 2.70 -3.73
N TYR A 134 -1.93 2.84 -2.65
CA TYR A 134 -2.30 2.23 -1.38
C TYR A 134 -3.52 2.91 -0.73
N ARG A 135 -3.74 4.22 -0.91
CA ARG A 135 -4.93 4.91 -0.38
C ARG A 135 -6.24 4.34 -0.93
N GLN A 136 -6.26 3.87 -2.18
CA GLN A 136 -7.42 3.23 -2.80
C GLN A 136 -7.88 1.96 -2.03
N ARG A 137 -6.99 1.37 -1.21
CA ARG A 137 -7.36 0.25 -0.34
C ARG A 137 -8.44 0.60 0.69
N TYR A 138 -8.45 1.84 1.18
CA TYR A 138 -9.48 2.29 2.11
C TYR A 138 -10.86 2.36 1.44
N ASP A 139 -10.91 2.76 0.17
CA ASP A 139 -12.17 2.78 -0.60
C ASP A 139 -12.73 1.36 -0.78
N MET A 140 -11.86 0.38 -1.03
CA MET A 140 -12.25 -1.03 -1.08
C MET A 140 -12.81 -1.53 0.26
N GLU A 141 -12.24 -1.12 1.39
CA GLU A 141 -12.78 -1.49 2.71
C GLU A 141 -14.20 -0.94 2.91
N HIS A 142 -14.45 0.29 2.48
CA HIS A 142 -15.79 0.88 2.50
C HIS A 142 -16.77 0.12 1.60
N LEU A 143 -16.35 -0.28 0.40
CA LEU A 143 -17.13 -1.14 -0.50
C LEU A 143 -17.54 -2.44 0.21
N PHE A 144 -16.58 -3.20 0.76
CA PHE A 144 -16.86 -4.49 1.39
C PHE A 144 -17.70 -4.33 2.65
N ARG A 145 -17.45 -3.30 3.48
CA ARG A 145 -18.23 -3.04 4.68
C ARG A 145 -19.68 -2.73 4.34
N PHE A 146 -19.92 -1.84 3.37
CA PHE A 146 -21.26 -1.53 2.91
C PHE A 146 -21.93 -2.75 2.26
N GLY A 147 -21.21 -3.47 1.40
CA GLY A 147 -21.69 -4.69 0.75
C GLY A 147 -22.17 -5.74 1.76
N LYS A 148 -21.37 -6.03 2.78
CA LYS A 148 -21.74 -6.99 3.84
C LYS A 148 -22.93 -6.52 4.67
N GLN A 149 -22.94 -5.25 5.07
CA GLN A 149 -23.95 -4.73 6.02
C GLN A 149 -25.28 -4.35 5.37
N ARG A 150 -25.27 -3.87 4.12
CA ARG A 150 -26.43 -3.26 3.46
C ARG A 150 -26.87 -3.99 2.20
N LEU A 151 -25.97 -4.70 1.54
CA LEU A 151 -26.28 -5.47 0.32
C LEU A 151 -26.29 -6.98 0.56
N LEU A 152 -26.14 -7.42 1.82
CA LEU A 152 -26.18 -8.84 2.19
C LEU A 152 -25.17 -9.69 1.39
N MET A 153 -24.04 -9.09 1.00
CA MET A 153 -23.03 -9.69 0.13
C MET A 153 -22.56 -11.07 0.58
N THR A 154 -22.50 -11.31 1.90
CA THR A 154 -22.06 -12.58 2.49
C THR A 154 -23.19 -13.33 3.21
N ALA A 155 -24.44 -12.89 3.09
CA ALA A 155 -25.56 -13.55 3.78
C ALA A 155 -26.15 -14.71 2.96
N TYR A 156 -25.97 -14.68 1.64
CA TYR A 156 -26.45 -15.73 0.75
C TYR A 156 -25.52 -16.95 0.83
N SER A 157 -26.02 -18.05 1.39
CA SER A 157 -25.29 -19.32 1.50
C SER A 157 -25.96 -20.34 0.61
N THR A 158 -25.21 -20.90 -0.35
CA THR A 158 -25.70 -21.94 -1.26
C THR A 158 -24.65 -23.03 -1.44
N PRO A 159 -25.08 -24.29 -1.68
CA PRO A 159 -24.15 -25.37 -1.96
C PRO A 159 -23.53 -25.28 -3.37
N ASP A 160 -24.07 -24.44 -4.27
CA ASP A 160 -23.53 -24.21 -5.61
C ASP A 160 -22.69 -22.92 -5.66
N VAL A 161 -21.40 -23.09 -5.96
CA VAL A 161 -20.43 -21.99 -6.11
C VAL A 161 -20.86 -20.99 -7.18
N LYS A 162 -21.48 -21.44 -8.27
CA LYS A 162 -21.91 -20.53 -9.36
C LYS A 162 -22.97 -19.54 -8.88
N HIS A 163 -23.89 -19.98 -8.03
CA HIS A 163 -24.92 -19.09 -7.48
C HIS A 163 -24.33 -18.08 -6.50
N GLU A 164 -23.34 -18.49 -5.69
CA GLU A 164 -22.62 -17.58 -4.80
C GLU A 164 -21.84 -16.52 -5.59
N GLU A 165 -21.09 -16.93 -6.62
CA GLU A 165 -20.38 -15.99 -7.50
C GLU A 165 -21.33 -15.00 -8.20
N ASN A 166 -22.48 -15.48 -8.68
CA ASN A 166 -23.48 -14.63 -9.32
C ASN A 166 -24.11 -13.65 -8.32
N TRP A 167 -24.37 -14.07 -7.08
CA TRP A 167 -24.81 -13.18 -6.03
C TRP A 167 -23.80 -12.07 -5.75
N PHE A 168 -22.52 -12.42 -5.62
CA PHE A 168 -21.45 -11.43 -5.49
C PHE A 168 -21.46 -10.42 -6.63
N LYS A 169 -21.56 -10.88 -7.90
CA LYS A 169 -21.65 -9.98 -9.07
C LYS A 169 -22.87 -9.05 -8.98
N LEU A 170 -24.04 -9.57 -8.61
CA LEU A 170 -25.25 -8.76 -8.43
C LEU A 170 -25.07 -7.68 -7.35
N THR A 171 -24.46 -8.02 -6.21
CA THR A 171 -24.20 -7.03 -5.15
C THR A 171 -23.23 -5.94 -5.59
N LEU A 172 -22.21 -6.27 -6.39
CA LEU A 172 -21.27 -5.29 -6.95
C LEU A 172 -21.97 -4.35 -7.94
N ILE A 173 -22.81 -4.89 -8.84
CA ILE A 173 -23.61 -4.08 -9.78
C ILE A 173 -24.56 -3.15 -9.02
N ALA A 174 -25.26 -3.66 -8.00
CA ALA A 174 -26.14 -2.85 -7.16
C ALA A 174 -25.38 -1.71 -6.46
N TYR A 175 -24.17 -1.97 -5.95
CA TYR A 175 -23.32 -0.93 -5.37
C TYR A 175 -22.97 0.17 -6.38
N VAL A 176 -22.55 -0.21 -7.59
CA VAL A 176 -22.22 0.77 -8.65
C VAL A 176 -23.44 1.62 -9.00
N ASN A 177 -24.63 1.02 -9.13
CA ASN A 177 -25.87 1.76 -9.38
C ASN A 177 -26.19 2.77 -8.26
N LEU A 178 -26.02 2.38 -6.99
CA LEU A 178 -26.20 3.28 -5.85
C LEU A 178 -25.18 4.42 -5.84
N TRP A 179 -23.93 4.14 -6.19
CA TRP A 179 -22.88 5.16 -6.29
C TRP A 179 -23.17 6.17 -7.40
N VAL A 180 -23.58 5.70 -8.59
CA VAL A 180 -24.00 6.57 -9.70
C VAL A 180 -25.20 7.43 -9.29
N ALA A 181 -26.23 6.84 -8.66
CA ALA A 181 -27.40 7.58 -8.20
C ALA A 181 -27.05 8.67 -7.17
N ARG A 182 -26.11 8.38 -6.25
CA ARG A 182 -25.62 9.37 -5.27
C ARG A 182 -24.92 10.54 -5.95
N ASN A 183 -24.07 10.29 -6.95
CA ASN A 183 -23.35 11.35 -7.66
C ASN A 183 -24.29 12.20 -8.53
N ASN A 184 -25.27 11.57 -9.17
CA ASN A 184 -26.28 12.29 -9.98
C ASN A 184 -27.19 13.18 -9.13
N ARG A 185 -27.45 12.83 -7.86
CA ARG A 185 -28.23 13.67 -6.93
C ARG A 185 -27.55 15.01 -6.61
N VAL A 186 -26.24 15.12 -6.80
CA VAL A 186 -25.52 16.40 -6.66
C VAL A 186 -25.81 17.33 -7.86
N PHE A 187 -26.18 16.77 -9.02
CA PHE A 187 -26.45 17.52 -10.24
C PHE A 187 -27.90 18.03 -10.34
N PHE A 188 -28.83 17.33 -9.71
CA PHE A 188 -30.22 17.76 -9.55
C PHE A 188 -30.51 18.00 -8.07
N PRO A 189 -30.26 19.22 -7.53
CA PRO A 189 -30.82 19.57 -6.25
C PRO A 189 -32.32 19.35 -6.35
N ILE A 190 -32.88 18.70 -5.34
CA ILE A 190 -34.31 18.43 -5.23
C ILE A 190 -35.00 19.77 -5.45
N ILE A 191 -35.63 19.95 -6.62
CA ILE A 191 -36.56 21.03 -6.85
C ILE A 191 -37.66 20.75 -5.83
N GLY A 192 -37.61 21.46 -4.71
CA GLY A 192 -38.66 21.45 -3.72
C GLY A 192 -39.92 21.91 -4.44
N ASN A 193 -40.81 20.97 -4.73
CA ASN A 193 -42.18 21.29 -5.10
C ASN A 193 -42.82 21.96 -3.89
N SER A 194 -42.86 23.30 -3.93
CA SER A 194 -43.92 24.07 -3.33
C SER A 194 -45.16 23.90 -4.19
N ILE A 195 -46.07 23.01 -3.78
CA ILE A 195 -47.52 23.14 -3.95
C ILE A 195 -48.15 22.58 -2.68
#